data_AF-A0A2E5R6K5-F1
#
_entry.id   AF-A0A2E5R6K5-F1
#
_cell.length_a   1.000
_cell.length_b   1.000
_cell.length_c   1.000
_cell.angle_alpha   90.00
_cell.angle_beta   90.00
_cell.angle_gamma   90.00
#
_symmetry.space_group_name_H-M   'P 1'
#
loop_
_entity.id
_entity.type
_entity.pdbx_description
1 polymer ?
#
loop_
_entity_poly.entity_id
_entity_poly.type
_entity_poly.pdbx_seq_one_letter_code
_entity_poly.pdbx_strand_id
1 'polypeptide(L)'
;MELSQLKEYLNELDHLNLYEEYIKNKNLKDNLTNIKLYFNTNIFISIVDFKNKTYDNLYSNETDFKKYLSQNPGKILNKNLVKQEKKYRIFLR
;
A
#
# COMPACT_ATOMS: atom_id res chain seq x y z
N MET A 1 9.27 -1.08 -10.60
CA MET A 1 8.64 -1.73 -9.45
C MET A 1 8.17 -3.07 -9.94
N GLU A 2 8.69 -4.11 -9.35
CA GLU A 2 8.51 -5.49 -9.79
C GLU A 2 7.44 -6.16 -8.94
N LEU A 3 6.90 -7.28 -9.44
CA LEU A 3 5.88 -8.05 -8.73
C LEU A 3 6.41 -8.57 -7.38
N SER A 4 7.64 -9.08 -7.37
CA SER A 4 8.35 -9.57 -6.18
C SER A 4 8.41 -8.52 -5.07
N GLN A 5 8.86 -7.30 -5.40
CA GLN A 5 8.93 -6.19 -4.46
C GLN A 5 7.56 -5.85 -3.85
N LEU A 6 6.49 -5.90 -4.64
CA LEU A 6 5.15 -5.63 -4.14
C LEU A 6 4.66 -6.75 -3.22
N LYS A 7 5.03 -8.01 -3.48
CA LYS A 7 4.75 -9.12 -2.58
C LYS A 7 5.51 -9.00 -1.26
N GLU A 8 6.76 -8.55 -1.28
CA GLU A 8 7.53 -8.25 -0.07
C GLU A 8 6.82 -7.18 0.79
N TYR A 9 6.33 -6.11 0.17
CA TYR A 9 5.55 -5.10 0.89
C TYR A 9 4.25 -5.65 1.47
N LEU A 10 3.54 -6.53 0.75
CA LEU A 10 2.36 -7.18 1.31
C LEU A 10 2.74 -8.12 2.47
N ASN A 11 3.88 -8.79 2.38
CA ASN A 11 4.39 -9.62 3.47
C ASN A 11 4.76 -8.80 4.70
N GLU A 12 5.42 -7.64 4.54
CA GLU A 12 5.70 -6.69 5.62
C GLU A 12 4.44 -6.16 6.30
N LEU A 13 3.33 -6.11 5.57
CA LEU A 13 2.03 -5.66 6.06
C LEU A 13 1.13 -6.81 6.55
N ASP A 14 1.59 -8.06 6.54
CA ASP A 14 0.76 -9.26 6.84
C ASP A 14 -0.45 -9.45 5.90
N HIS A 15 -0.37 -8.91 4.68
CA HIS A 15 -1.41 -8.95 3.65
C HIS A 15 -1.12 -9.91 2.49
N LEU A 16 0.01 -10.62 2.49
CA LEU A 16 0.37 -11.51 1.37
C LEU A 16 -0.64 -12.64 1.19
N ASN A 17 -1.01 -13.33 2.28
CA ASN A 17 -2.01 -14.40 2.25
C ASN A 17 -3.39 -13.87 1.79
N LEU A 18 -3.78 -12.68 2.26
CA LEU A 18 -5.03 -12.04 1.85
C LEU A 18 -5.04 -11.69 0.36
N TYR A 19 -3.89 -11.33 -0.20
CA TYR A 19 -3.75 -11.13 -1.64
C TYR A 19 -3.86 -12.44 -2.43
N GLU A 20 -3.23 -13.52 -1.96
CA GLU A 20 -3.34 -14.84 -2.60
C GLU A 20 -4.79 -15.34 -2.61
N GLU A 21 -5.50 -15.18 -1.49
CA GLU A 21 -6.94 -15.45 -1.40
C GLU A 21 -7.76 -14.56 -2.33
N TYR A 22 -7.46 -13.27 -2.40
CA TYR A 22 -8.11 -12.33 -3.33
C TYR A 22 -7.97 -12.78 -4.79
N ILE A 23 -6.77 -13.21 -5.18
CA ILE A 23 -6.50 -13.70 -6.54
C ILE A 23 -7.27 -14.98 -6.81
N LYS A 24 -7.25 -15.94 -5.88
CA LYS A 24 -7.97 -17.21 -6.00
C LYS A 24 -9.48 -17.01 -6.08
N ASN A 25 -10.05 -16.26 -5.15
CA ASN A 25 -11.51 -16.05 -5.03
C ASN A 25 -12.08 -15.30 -6.24
N LYS A 26 -11.29 -14.42 -6.87
CA LYS A 26 -11.70 -13.68 -8.05
C LYS A 26 -11.25 -14.31 -9.38
N ASN A 27 -10.64 -15.50 -9.34
CA ASN A 27 -10.07 -16.17 -10.51
C ASN A 27 -9.15 -15.25 -11.35
N LEU A 28 -8.29 -14.51 -10.66
CA LEU A 28 -7.33 -13.59 -11.28
C LEU A 28 -5.98 -14.28 -11.51
N LYS A 29 -5.14 -13.68 -12.36
CA LYS A 29 -3.74 -14.09 -12.50
C LYS A 29 -2.87 -13.32 -11.50
N ASP A 30 -1.91 -13.99 -10.88
CA ASP A 30 -0.86 -13.33 -10.10
C ASP A 30 0.08 -12.56 -11.03
N ASN A 31 -0.09 -11.23 -11.07
CA ASN A 31 0.67 -10.36 -11.96
C ASN A 31 0.70 -8.92 -11.42
N LEU A 32 1.55 -8.10 -12.05
CA LEU A 32 1.78 -6.72 -11.63
C LEU A 32 0.52 -5.85 -11.64
N THR A 33 -0.40 -6.10 -12.57
CA THR A 33 -1.66 -5.35 -12.67
C THR A 33 -2.56 -5.63 -11.47
N ASN A 34 -2.74 -6.92 -11.15
CA ASN A 34 -3.67 -7.34 -10.11
C ASN A 34 -3.15 -7.06 -8.71
N ILE A 35 -1.84 -7.18 -8.46
CA ILE A 35 -1.26 -6.76 -7.17
C ILE A 35 -1.39 -5.25 -6.96
N LYS A 36 -1.17 -4.43 -8.01
CA LYS A 36 -1.37 -2.98 -7.93
C LYS A 36 -2.82 -2.62 -7.64
N LEU A 37 -3.76 -3.33 -8.27
CA LEU A 37 -5.18 -3.17 -7.98
C LEU A 37 -5.47 -3.51 -6.52
N TYR A 38 -4.93 -4.63 -6.00
CA TYR A 38 -5.09 -5.01 -4.60
C TYR A 38 -4.55 -3.95 -3.64
N PHE A 39 -3.34 -3.43 -3.89
CA PHE A 39 -2.81 -2.29 -3.14
C PHE A 39 -3.80 -1.13 -3.16
N ASN A 40 -4.30 -0.78 -4.35
CA ASN A 40 -5.21 0.35 -4.51
C ASN A 40 -6.50 0.25 -3.72
N THR A 41 -7.03 -0.96 -3.54
CA THR A 41 -8.32 -1.17 -2.91
C THR A 41 -8.24 -1.56 -1.44
N ASN A 42 -7.11 -2.11 -0.98
CA ASN A 42 -7.02 -2.72 0.35
C ASN A 42 -5.91 -2.18 1.24
N ILE A 43 -4.94 -1.45 0.68
CA ILE A 43 -3.77 -0.98 1.42
C ILE A 43 -3.81 0.54 1.54
N PHE A 44 -4.18 1.05 2.72
CA PHE A 44 -4.23 2.48 3.01
C PHE A 44 -3.30 2.80 4.17
N ILE A 45 -2.06 3.16 3.85
CA ILE A 45 -1.03 3.51 4.81
C ILE A 45 -0.23 4.71 4.30
N SER A 46 0.23 5.57 5.21
CA SER A 46 1.10 6.69 4.83
C SER A 46 2.50 6.16 4.48
N ILE A 47 3.18 6.84 3.57
CA ILE A 47 4.55 6.45 3.19
C ILE A 47 5.52 6.62 4.35
N VAL A 48 5.29 7.61 5.22
CA VAL A 48 6.09 7.83 6.42
C VAL A 48 5.95 6.65 7.38
N ASP A 49 4.72 6.19 7.61
CA ASP A 49 4.44 5.06 8.49
C ASP A 49 5.02 3.76 7.93
N PHE A 50 4.89 3.54 6.62
CA PHE A 50 5.51 2.41 5.95
C PHE A 50 7.04 2.43 6.09
N LYS A 51 7.68 3.59 5.83
CA LYS A 51 9.14 3.78 5.99
C LYS A 51 9.62 3.53 7.42
N ASN A 52 8.83 3.94 8.41
CA ASN A 52 9.15 3.83 9.83
C ASN A 52 8.71 2.50 10.44
N LYS A 53 8.17 1.57 9.63
CA LYS A 53 7.62 0.27 10.09
C LYS A 53 6.55 0.42 11.17
N THR A 54 5.74 1.47 11.08
CA THR A 54 4.63 1.74 12.01
C THR A 54 3.32 1.32 11.35
N TYR A 55 3.04 0.01 11.34
CA TYR A 55 1.93 -0.55 10.58
C TYR A 55 0.57 -0.50 11.31
N ASP A 56 0.52 -0.09 12.58
CA ASP A 56 -0.73 0.10 13.34
C ASP A 56 -1.69 1.11 12.67
N ASN A 57 -1.17 1.95 11.78
CA ASN A 57 -1.92 2.93 10.99
C ASN A 57 -2.22 2.43 9.57
N LEU A 58 -2.36 1.12 9.38
CA LEU A 58 -2.90 0.52 8.16
C LEU A 58 -4.43 0.51 8.24
N TYR A 59 -5.06 1.29 7.36
CA TYR A 59 -6.51 1.43 7.32
C TYR A 59 -7.13 0.49 6.28
N SER A 60 -8.36 0.05 6.54
CA SER A 60 -9.14 -0.78 5.62
C SER A 60 -9.95 0.03 4.60
N ASN A 61 -10.03 1.35 4.74
CA ASN A 61 -10.75 2.22 3.81
C ASN A 61 -10.10 3.60 3.67
N GLU A 62 -10.39 4.24 2.53
CA GLU A 62 -9.81 5.53 2.15
C GLU A 62 -10.29 6.69 3.04
N THR A 63 -11.50 6.62 3.58
CA THR A 63 -12.09 7.72 4.37
C THR A 63 -11.37 7.89 5.69
N ASP A 64 -11.19 6.79 6.43
CA ASP A 64 -10.46 6.80 7.70
C ASP A 64 -8.98 7.15 7.49
N PHE A 65 -8.39 6.64 6.41
CA PHE A 65 -7.03 7.02 6.04
C PHE A 65 -6.87 8.52 5.76
N LYS A 66 -7.79 9.13 5.00
CA LYS A 66 -7.77 10.57 4.74
C LYS A 66 -7.96 11.38 6.01
N LYS A 67 -8.84 10.94 6.92
CA LYS A 67 -9.03 11.55 8.23
C LYS A 67 -7.76 11.47 9.08
N TYR A 68 -7.07 10.34 9.07
CA TYR A 68 -5.78 10.20 9.75
C TYR A 68 -4.74 11.16 9.20
N LEU A 69 -4.60 11.27 7.87
CA LEU A 69 -3.65 12.18 7.24
C LEU A 69 -3.95 13.65 7.54
N SER A 70 -5.22 14.06 7.59
CA SER A 70 -5.59 15.45 7.93
C SER A 70 -5.25 15.80 9.37
N GLN A 71 -5.35 14.83 10.29
CA GLN A 71 -4.95 14.98 11.69
C GLN A 71 -3.43 14.91 11.89
N ASN A 72 -2.70 14.28 10.95
CA ASN A 72 -1.27 14.04 11.04
C ASN A 72 -0.53 14.57 9.80
N PRO A 73 -0.44 15.90 9.61
CA PRO A 73 0.14 16.48 8.41
C PRO A 73 1.61 16.07 8.19
N GLY A 74 2.37 15.77 9.26
CA GLY A 74 3.74 15.26 9.17
C GLY A 74 3.88 13.86 8.55
N LYS A 75 2.77 13.14 8.33
CA LYS A 75 2.72 11.84 7.66
C LYS A 75 2.50 11.96 6.14
N ILE A 76 2.21 13.16 5.66
CA ILE A 76 2.01 13.46 4.24
C ILE A 76 3.36 13.81 3.61
N LEU A 77 3.83 12.98 2.67
CA LEU A 77 5.03 13.30 1.90
C LEU A 77 4.70 14.07 0.62
N ASN A 78 5.63 14.94 0.22
CA ASN A 78 5.55 15.65 -1.04
C ASN A 78 5.57 14.64 -2.21
N LYS A 79 4.52 14.69 -3.04
CA LYS A 79 4.32 13.80 -4.19
C LYS A 79 5.50 13.79 -5.16
N ASN A 80 6.17 14.92 -5.38
CA ASN A 80 7.29 15.01 -6.31
C ASN A 80 8.54 14.28 -5.77
N LEU A 81 8.81 14.36 -4.47
CA LEU A 81 9.90 13.63 -3.83
C LEU A 81 9.66 12.12 -3.90
N VAL A 82 8.45 11.68 -3.56
CA VAL A 82 8.09 10.26 -3.64
C VAL A 82 8.13 9.74 -5.08
N LYS A 83 7.73 10.56 -6.07
CA LYS A 83 7.88 10.16 -7.47
C LYS A 83 9.34 9.92 -7.83
N GLN A 84 10.31 10.63 -7.28
CA GLN A 84 11.73 10.32 -7.52
C GLN A 84 12.10 8.97 -6.89
N GLU A 85 11.55 8.66 -5.71
CA GLU A 85 11.67 7.37 -5.04
C GLU A 85 10.74 6.29 -5.64
N LYS A 86 11.14 5.71 -6.79
CA LYS A 86 10.39 4.67 -7.53
C LYS A 86 9.78 3.57 -6.64
N LYS A 87 10.43 3.23 -5.52
CA LYS A 87 10.06 2.17 -4.58
C LYS A 87 8.78 2.41 -3.77
N TYR A 88 8.37 3.66 -3.53
CA TYR A 88 7.20 3.96 -2.69
C TYR A 88 6.00 4.48 -3.45
N ARG A 89 6.09 4.56 -4.79
CA ARG A 89 5.02 5.08 -5.64
C ARG A 89 3.71 4.30 -5.52
N ILE A 90 3.74 3.05 -5.06
CA ILE A 90 2.54 2.23 -4.88
C ILE A 90 1.61 2.76 -3.79
N PHE A 91 2.17 3.48 -2.82
CA PHE A 91 1.45 4.06 -1.69
C PHE A 91 1.00 5.51 -1.95
N LEU A 92 1.32 6.09 -3.11
CA LEU A 92 0.84 7.42 -3.47
C LEU A 92 -0.66 7.37 -3.76
N ARG A 93 -1.42 8.21 -3.07
CA ARG A 93 -2.85 8.45 -3.30
C ARG A 93 -3.11 9.94 -3.38
#